data_AF-A0AAT9HRN0-F1
#
_entry.id   AF-A0AAT9HRN0-F1
#
_cell.length_a   1.000
_cell.length_b   1.000
_cell.length_c   1.000
_cell.angle_alpha   90.00
_cell.angle_beta   90.00
_cell.angle_gamma   90.00
#
_symmetry.space_group_name_H-M   'P 1'
#
loop_
_entity.id
_entity.type
_entity.pdbx_description
1 polymer ?
#
loop_
_entity_poly.entity_id
_entity_poly.type
_entity_poly.pdbx_seq_one_letter_code
_entity_poly.pdbx_strand_id
1 'polypeptide(L)'
;MRFEKHLDTCARCAAEVRALAEDAVRLAWSTAAPAPAALRDRVLAAVRTIPQEPAAPEPARARRAQLPPHVWGTAPPPRPRRATLFVPFATATAAAALVVAALFAVQANGTQERLDAERDRSREIARVLAAPDARANSGRDARDRTIGVIASASNRSAVVTLGGYGDPPNGRVRQLWLMGADARPRSLGLFEGEAPWSSPASTPRPRRSP
;
A
#
# COMPACT_ATOMS: atom_id res chain seq x y z
N MET A 1 18.05 18.07 9.82
CA MET A 1 18.73 18.72 10.97
C MET A 1 17.82 19.22 12.10
N ARG A 2 16.60 19.76 11.87
CA ARG A 2 15.74 20.24 12.98
C ARG A 2 15.08 19.11 13.78
N PHE A 3 14.73 18.02 13.11
CA PHE A 3 14.06 16.87 13.73
C PHE A 3 15.06 16.04 14.56
N GLU A 4 16.26 15.83 14.05
CA GLU A 4 17.34 15.08 14.70
C GLU A 4 17.75 15.74 16.02
N LYS A 5 17.91 17.07 16.03
CA LYS A 5 18.12 17.83 17.27
C LYS A 5 16.95 17.75 18.24
N HIS A 6 15.72 17.57 17.74
CA HIS A 6 14.55 17.40 18.59
C HIS A 6 14.52 16.01 19.23
N LEU A 7 14.95 14.97 18.52
CA LEU A 7 15.08 13.62 19.08
C LEU A 7 16.06 13.57 20.26
N ASP A 8 17.11 14.40 20.25
CA ASP A 8 18.06 14.51 21.37
C ASP A 8 17.43 15.07 22.65
N THR A 9 16.29 15.76 22.54
CA THR A 9 15.66 16.50 23.65
C THR A 9 14.28 15.98 24.05
N CYS A 10 13.66 15.11 23.24
CA CYS A 10 12.33 14.56 23.50
C CYS A 10 12.36 13.02 23.56
N ALA A 11 12.37 12.49 24.79
CA ALA A 11 12.40 11.03 25.03
C ALA A 11 11.19 10.29 24.43
N ARG A 12 10.01 10.93 24.40
CA ARG A 12 8.80 10.34 23.82
C ARG A 12 8.94 10.15 22.30
N CYS A 13 9.34 11.19 21.57
CA CYS A 13 9.53 11.09 20.13
C CYS A 13 10.66 10.12 19.77
N ALA A 14 11.75 10.09 20.57
CA ALA A 14 12.80 9.10 20.38
C ALA A 14 12.29 7.65 20.59
N ALA A 15 11.38 7.44 21.54
CA ALA A 15 10.76 6.13 21.76
C ALA A 15 9.81 5.74 20.63
N GLU A 16 8.99 6.67 20.13
CA GLU A 16 8.10 6.44 18.99
C GLU A 16 8.88 6.10 17.72
N VAL A 17 9.97 6.83 17.41
CA VAL A 17 10.83 6.52 16.26
C VAL A 17 11.48 5.14 16.40
N ARG A 18 11.91 4.75 17.60
CA ARG A 18 12.48 3.43 17.84
C ARG A 18 11.46 2.31 17.60
N ALA A 19 10.25 2.46 18.12
CA ALA A 19 9.17 1.49 17.92
C ALA A 19 8.83 1.33 16.42
N LEU A 20 8.69 2.45 15.70
CA LEU A 20 8.45 2.44 14.26
C LEU A 20 9.60 1.80 13.47
N ALA A 21 10.85 2.01 13.90
CA ALA A 21 12.01 1.38 13.27
C ALA A 21 12.03 -0.14 13.49
N GLU A 22 11.65 -0.61 14.69
CA GLU A 22 11.53 -2.05 14.98
C GLU A 22 10.46 -2.72 14.10
N ASP A 23 9.30 -2.06 13.93
CA ASP A 23 8.24 -2.55 13.04
C ASP A 23 8.67 -2.57 11.57
N ALA A 24 9.35 -1.51 11.12
CA ALA A 24 9.91 -1.44 9.78
C ALA A 24 10.93 -2.56 9.51
N VAL A 25 11.78 -2.89 10.50
CA VAL A 25 12.72 -4.02 10.41
C VAL A 25 11.96 -5.33 10.28
N ARG A 26 10.91 -5.57 11.09
CA ARG A 26 10.09 -6.80 10.98
C ARG A 26 9.46 -6.95 9.59
N LEU A 27 8.96 -5.85 9.03
CA LEU A 27 8.39 -5.83 7.67
C LEU A 27 9.46 -6.05 6.59
N ALA A 28 10.65 -5.49 6.75
CA ALA A 28 11.76 -5.71 5.83
C ALA A 28 12.17 -7.19 5.81
N TRP A 29 12.21 -7.85 6.96
CA TRP A 29 12.52 -9.28 7.06
C TRP A 29 11.47 -10.18 6.40
N SER A 30 10.18 -9.83 6.46
CA SER A 30 9.13 -10.62 5.82
C SER A 30 9.16 -10.56 4.29
N THR A 31 9.85 -9.56 3.73
CA THR A 31 9.96 -9.33 2.28
C THR A 31 11.36 -9.59 1.73
N ALA A 32 12.29 -10.06 2.57
CA ALA A 32 13.68 -10.25 2.19
C ALA A 32 13.84 -11.42 1.18
N ALA A 33 14.61 -11.16 0.12
CA ALA A 33 15.02 -12.17 -0.85
C ALA A 33 16.51 -12.53 -0.68
N PRO A 34 16.94 -13.74 -1.08
CA PRO A 34 18.36 -14.11 -1.05
C PRO A 34 19.23 -13.12 -1.84
N ALA A 35 20.31 -12.64 -1.22
CA ALA A 35 21.25 -11.75 -1.90
C ALA A 35 22.01 -12.51 -3.01
N PRO A 36 22.24 -11.89 -4.19
CA PRO A 36 23.10 -12.46 -5.22
C PRO A 36 24.51 -12.75 -4.67
N ALA A 37 25.07 -13.92 -4.99
CA ALA A 37 26.36 -14.38 -4.42
C ALA A 37 27.51 -13.37 -4.59
N ALA A 38 27.55 -12.66 -5.72
CA ALA A 38 28.59 -11.66 -6.03
C ALA A 38 28.36 -10.28 -5.39
N LEU A 39 27.21 -10.04 -4.73
CA LEU A 39 26.86 -8.73 -4.18
C LEU A 39 27.83 -8.32 -3.06
N ARG A 40 28.23 -9.27 -2.20
CA ARG A 40 29.15 -9.04 -1.10
C ARG A 40 30.50 -8.52 -1.59
N ASP A 41 31.11 -9.21 -2.54
CA ASP A 41 32.43 -8.86 -3.06
C ASP A 41 32.42 -7.51 -3.77
N ARG A 42 31.35 -7.22 -4.53
CA ARG A 42 31.14 -5.91 -5.16
C ARG A 42 31.04 -4.77 -4.14
N VAL A 43 30.29 -4.95 -3.05
CA VAL A 43 30.15 -3.94 -2.00
C VAL A 43 31.51 -3.72 -1.31
N LEU A 44 32.21 -4.79 -0.95
CA LEU A 44 33.53 -4.68 -0.30
C LEU A 44 34.61 -4.09 -1.21
N ALA A 45 34.52 -4.28 -2.52
CA ALA A 45 35.36 -3.58 -3.49
C ALA A 45 35.02 -2.09 -3.54
N ALA A 46 33.73 -1.74 -3.62
CA ALA A 46 33.27 -0.35 -3.68
C ALA A 46 33.65 0.45 -2.42
N VAL A 47 33.50 -0.13 -1.22
CA VAL A 47 33.88 0.52 0.05
C VAL A 47 35.35 0.93 0.07
N ARG A 48 36.24 0.13 -0.53
CA ARG A 48 37.68 0.44 -0.60
C ARG A 48 38.02 1.60 -1.52
N THR A 49 37.17 1.87 -2.50
CA THR A 49 37.39 2.92 -3.50
C THR A 49 36.62 4.21 -3.22
N ILE A 50 35.58 4.14 -2.38
CA ILE A 50 34.78 5.29 -2.00
C ILE A 50 35.45 5.98 -0.80
N PRO A 51 35.80 7.28 -0.90
CA PRO A 51 36.29 8.05 0.23
C PRO A 51 35.28 7.97 1.39
N GLN A 52 35.71 7.43 2.52
CA GLN A 52 34.88 7.37 3.73
C GLN A 52 34.88 8.74 4.39
N GLU A 53 33.73 9.17 4.91
CA GLU A 53 33.67 10.39 5.70
C GLU A 53 34.58 10.22 6.93
N PRO A 54 35.48 11.18 7.22
CA PRO A 54 36.33 11.09 8.39
C PRO A 54 35.46 10.97 9.63
N ALA A 55 35.73 9.97 10.47
CA ALA A 55 35.08 9.89 11.76
C ALA A 55 35.28 11.23 12.48
N ALA A 56 34.18 11.83 12.96
CA ALA A 56 34.26 13.00 13.82
C ALA A 56 35.26 12.67 14.94
N PRO A 57 36.24 13.54 15.22
CA PRO A 57 37.16 13.30 16.32
C PRO A 57 36.32 13.09 17.58
N GLU A 58 36.46 11.92 18.22
CA GLU A 58 35.96 11.79 19.58
C GLU A 58 36.51 12.97 20.38
N PRO A 59 35.72 13.60 21.27
CA PRO A 59 36.27 14.52 22.24
C PRO A 59 37.17 13.69 23.16
N ALA A 60 38.44 13.56 22.76
CA ALA A 60 39.48 13.02 23.58
C ALA A 60 39.44 13.83 24.88
N ARG A 61 39.00 13.15 25.94
CA ARG A 61 39.10 13.62 27.32
C ARG A 61 40.40 14.40 27.47
N ALA A 62 40.24 15.66 27.86
CA ALA A 62 41.30 16.62 28.13
C ALA A 62 42.57 15.95 28.68
N ARG A 63 43.52 15.66 27.80
CA ARG A 63 44.92 15.53 28.18
C ARG A 63 45.52 16.90 27.96
N ARG A 64 45.64 17.64 29.08
CA ARG A 64 46.50 18.81 29.19
C ARG A 64 47.89 18.42 28.70
N ALA A 65 48.19 18.72 27.44
CA ALA A 65 49.56 18.89 27.00
C ALA A 65 50.00 20.27 27.51
N GLN A 66 50.67 20.28 28.66
CA GLN A 66 51.45 21.44 29.10
C GLN A 66 52.60 21.61 28.09
N LEU A 67 52.54 22.66 27.28
CA LEU A 67 53.71 23.18 26.57
C LEU A 67 54.02 24.61 27.05
N PRO A 68 55.31 24.99 27.16
CA PRO A 68 55.74 26.23 27.81
C PRO A 68 55.45 27.49 26.97
N PRO A 69 55.25 28.66 27.60
CA PRO A 69 54.95 29.90 26.88
C PRO A 69 56.25 30.63 26.56
N HIS A 70 56.87 30.36 25.41
CA HIS A 70 57.89 31.23 24.82
C HIS A 70 58.28 30.79 23.41
N VAL A 71 57.43 31.03 22.41
CA VAL A 71 57.89 31.44 21.08
C VAL A 71 56.79 32.30 20.45
N TRP A 72 56.94 33.63 20.60
CA TRP A 72 56.23 34.58 19.76
C TRP A 72 56.83 34.52 18.35
N GLY A 73 56.12 33.89 17.43
CA GLY A 73 56.35 34.00 15.99
C GLY A 73 55.26 34.87 15.37
N THR A 74 55.68 35.98 14.80
CA THR A 74 54.98 36.95 13.93
C THR A 74 53.64 36.50 13.32
N ALA A 75 52.65 37.38 13.38
CA ALA A 75 51.32 37.25 12.79
C ALA A 75 51.36 37.07 11.26
N PRO A 76 50.65 36.07 10.69
CA PRO A 76 50.26 36.09 9.28
C PRO A 76 49.02 37.00 9.10
N PRO A 77 48.93 37.80 8.02
CA PRO A 77 47.77 38.66 7.77
C PRO A 77 46.48 37.82 7.56
N PRO A 78 45.30 38.36 7.93
CA PRO A 78 44.03 37.68 7.70
C PRO A 78 43.76 37.56 6.20
N ARG A 79 43.71 36.32 5.70
CA ARG A 79 43.20 36.03 4.35
C ARG A 79 41.70 36.34 4.32
N PRO A 80 41.17 37.03 3.29
CA PRO A 80 39.74 37.23 3.17
C PRO A 80 39.06 35.88 3.04
N ARG A 81 38.21 35.55 4.01
CA ARG A 81 37.25 34.45 3.91
C ARG A 81 36.34 34.78 2.73
N ARG A 82 36.58 34.14 1.59
CA ARG A 82 35.54 33.98 0.58
C ARG A 82 34.42 33.20 1.24
N ALA A 83 33.38 33.92 1.66
CA ALA A 83 32.09 33.33 1.94
C ALA A 83 31.59 32.77 0.60
N THR A 84 31.88 31.49 0.34
CA THR A 84 31.15 30.72 -0.65
C THR A 84 29.74 30.58 -0.13
N LEU A 85 28.92 31.51 -0.58
CA LEU A 85 27.48 31.58 -0.47
C LEU A 85 26.92 30.40 -1.26
N PHE A 86 26.93 29.21 -0.66
CA PHE A 86 26.18 28.05 -1.16
C PHE A 86 24.84 27.97 -0.42
N VAL A 87 23.88 28.67 -1.00
CA VAL A 87 22.45 28.46 -0.83
C VAL A 87 21.92 28.15 -2.24
N PRO A 88 20.93 27.28 -2.49
CA PRO A 88 20.49 26.08 -1.77
C PRO A 88 20.30 24.88 -2.74
N PHE A 89 21.00 23.76 -2.55
CA PHE A 89 20.61 22.48 -3.22
C PHE A 89 19.70 21.61 -2.33
N ALA A 90 19.33 22.09 -1.15
CA ALA A 90 18.52 21.36 -0.17
C ALA A 90 17.00 21.31 -0.50
N THR A 91 16.54 22.00 -1.54
CA THR A 91 15.12 21.98 -1.94
C THR A 91 14.77 20.82 -2.88
N ALA A 92 15.75 20.28 -3.61
CA ALA A 92 15.51 19.18 -4.56
C ALA A 92 15.25 17.83 -3.87
N THR A 93 15.92 17.55 -2.75
CA THR A 93 15.78 16.28 -2.01
C THR A 93 14.46 16.18 -1.24
N ALA A 94 13.96 17.29 -0.67
CA ALA A 94 12.68 17.31 0.02
C ALA A 94 11.50 17.08 -0.94
N ALA A 95 11.53 17.70 -2.14
CA ALA A 95 10.50 17.51 -3.15
C ALA A 95 10.46 16.05 -3.65
N ALA A 96 11.61 15.44 -3.90
CA ALA A 96 11.68 14.04 -4.32
C ALA A 96 11.13 13.07 -3.26
N ALA A 97 11.44 13.29 -1.98
CA ALA A 97 10.92 12.48 -0.88
C ALA A 97 9.38 12.60 -0.74
N LEU A 98 8.83 13.81 -0.91
CA LEU A 98 7.37 14.02 -0.90
C LEU A 98 6.69 13.34 -2.09
N VAL A 99 7.29 13.37 -3.28
CA VAL A 99 6.76 12.67 -4.46
C VAL A 99 6.73 11.15 -4.23
N VAL A 100 7.82 10.59 -3.70
CA VAL A 100 7.88 9.15 -3.38
C VAL A 100 6.86 8.79 -2.30
N ALA A 101 6.75 9.57 -1.22
CA ALA A 101 5.76 9.34 -0.17
C ALA A 101 4.32 9.44 -0.70
N ALA A 102 4.03 10.40 -1.59
CA ALA A 102 2.73 10.53 -2.24
C ALA A 102 2.41 9.32 -3.14
N LEU A 103 3.39 8.84 -3.92
CA LEU A 103 3.22 7.63 -4.73
C LEU A 103 2.96 6.40 -3.87
N PHE A 104 3.72 6.22 -2.78
CA PHE A 104 3.49 5.13 -1.83
C PHE A 104 2.12 5.24 -1.15
N ALA A 105 1.67 6.45 -0.77
CA ALA A 105 0.35 6.67 -0.19
C ALA A 105 -0.77 6.31 -1.18
N VAL A 106 -0.64 6.69 -2.46
CA VAL A 106 -1.61 6.34 -3.51
C VAL A 106 -1.66 4.83 -3.73
N GLN A 107 -0.51 4.17 -3.81
CA GLN A 107 -0.43 2.72 -3.98
C GLN A 107 -1.01 1.97 -2.76
N ALA A 108 -0.67 2.40 -1.55
CA ALA A 108 -1.18 1.81 -0.31
C ALA A 108 -2.69 2.00 -0.18
N ASN A 109 -3.21 3.19 -0.47
CA ASN A 109 -4.64 3.47 -0.44
C ASN A 109 -5.39 2.62 -1.48
N GLY A 110 -4.87 2.52 -2.71
CA GLY A 110 -5.45 1.65 -3.73
C GLY A 110 -5.48 0.16 -3.32
N THR A 111 -4.45 -0.33 -2.63
CA THR A 111 -4.47 -1.70 -2.10
C THR A 111 -5.47 -1.89 -0.97
N GLN A 112 -5.64 -0.91 -0.08
CA GLN A 112 -6.60 -0.95 1.02
C GLN A 112 -8.03 -0.90 0.50
N GLU A 113 -8.33 0.04 -0.41
CA GLU A 113 -9.64 0.15 -1.06
C GLU A 113 -10.04 -1.16 -1.73
N ARG A 114 -9.10 -1.83 -2.42
CA ARG A 114 -9.37 -3.13 -3.06
C ARG A 114 -9.65 -4.23 -2.04
N LEU A 115 -8.89 -4.29 -0.95
CA LEU A 115 -9.11 -5.28 0.11
C LEU A 115 -10.45 -5.06 0.80
N ASP A 116 -10.83 -3.81 1.07
CA ASP A 116 -12.08 -3.48 1.73
C ASP A 116 -13.28 -3.75 0.81
N ALA A 117 -13.16 -3.44 -0.49
CA ALA A 117 -14.17 -3.82 -1.48
C ALA A 117 -14.40 -5.33 -1.55
N GLU A 118 -13.35 -6.14 -1.53
CA GLU A 118 -13.48 -7.62 -1.53
C GLU A 118 -14.02 -8.16 -0.20
N ARG A 119 -13.67 -7.55 0.94
CA ARG A 119 -14.23 -7.88 2.25
C ARG A 119 -15.72 -7.59 2.30
N ASP A 120 -16.15 -6.44 1.78
CA ASP A 120 -17.56 -6.07 1.77
C ASP A 120 -18.38 -6.97 0.84
N ARG A 121 -17.85 -7.34 -0.33
CA ARG A 121 -18.46 -8.36 -1.20
C ARG A 121 -18.57 -9.71 -0.49
N SER A 122 -17.51 -10.15 0.20
CA SER A 122 -17.52 -11.43 0.94
C SER A 122 -18.54 -11.43 2.08
N ARG A 123 -18.69 -10.31 2.80
CA ARG A 123 -19.71 -10.13 3.83
C ARG A 123 -21.12 -10.15 3.26
N GLU A 124 -21.34 -9.57 2.08
CA GLU A 124 -22.63 -9.61 1.40
C GLU A 124 -23.01 -11.05 1.02
N ILE A 125 -22.09 -11.79 0.40
CA ILE A 125 -22.30 -13.21 0.07
C ILE A 125 -22.57 -14.03 1.33
N ALA A 126 -21.73 -13.88 2.37
CA ALA A 126 -21.91 -14.58 3.64
C ALA A 126 -23.26 -14.28 4.29
N ARG A 127 -23.75 -13.04 4.19
CA ARG A 127 -25.06 -12.64 4.71
C ARG A 127 -26.20 -13.38 4.02
N VAL A 128 -26.13 -13.59 2.71
CA VAL A 128 -27.13 -14.39 1.97
C VAL A 128 -27.05 -15.85 2.37
N LEU A 129 -25.85 -16.41 2.44
CA LEU A 129 -25.63 -17.83 2.77
C LEU A 129 -26.03 -18.17 4.21
N ALA A 130 -25.84 -17.26 5.16
CA ALA A 130 -26.20 -17.45 6.56
C ALA A 130 -27.66 -17.12 6.89
N ALA A 131 -28.45 -16.64 5.92
CA ALA A 131 -29.83 -16.25 6.17
C ALA A 131 -30.69 -17.49 6.48
N PRO A 132 -31.55 -17.46 7.53
CA PRO A 132 -32.38 -18.61 7.90
C PRO A 132 -33.43 -18.98 6.84
N ASP A 133 -33.79 -18.02 5.97
CA ASP A 133 -34.72 -18.22 4.85
C ASP A 133 -34.00 -18.43 3.51
N ALA A 134 -32.68 -18.64 3.52
CA ALA A 134 -31.90 -18.92 2.32
C ALA A 134 -32.36 -20.23 1.67
N ARG A 135 -32.74 -20.16 0.39
CA ARG A 135 -33.07 -21.34 -0.42
C ARG A 135 -32.10 -21.46 -1.58
N ALA A 136 -31.54 -22.66 -1.73
CA ALA A 136 -30.67 -23.03 -2.84
C ALA A 136 -31.47 -23.81 -3.89
N ASN A 137 -31.31 -23.44 -5.16
CA ASN A 137 -31.79 -24.21 -6.29
C ASN A 137 -30.71 -24.30 -7.36
N SER A 138 -30.72 -25.38 -8.14
CA SER A 138 -29.78 -25.53 -9.25
C SER A 138 -30.49 -26.07 -10.49
N GLY A 139 -30.01 -25.65 -11.65
CA GLY A 139 -30.49 -26.09 -12.95
C GLY A 139 -29.32 -26.43 -13.86
N ARG A 140 -29.61 -27.19 -14.91
CA ARG A 140 -28.69 -27.44 -16.02
C ARG A 140 -29.29 -26.95 -17.32
N ASP A 141 -28.44 -26.46 -18.21
CA ASP A 141 -28.88 -26.10 -19.55
C ASP A 141 -28.76 -27.27 -20.54
N ALA A 142 -29.12 -27.02 -21.81
CA ALA A 142 -29.10 -28.03 -22.87
C ALA A 142 -27.70 -28.59 -23.19
N ARG A 143 -26.63 -27.99 -22.65
CA ARG A 143 -25.23 -28.42 -22.80
C ARG A 143 -24.66 -28.98 -21.49
N ASP A 144 -25.53 -29.35 -20.55
CA ASP A 144 -25.17 -29.90 -19.23
C ASP A 144 -24.38 -28.94 -18.32
N ARG A 145 -24.39 -27.63 -18.63
CA ARG A 145 -23.73 -26.61 -17.80
C ARG A 145 -24.60 -26.24 -16.62
N THR A 146 -23.99 -25.97 -15.47
CA THR A 146 -24.70 -25.76 -14.19
C THR A 146 -24.93 -24.29 -13.87
N ILE A 147 -26.15 -23.99 -13.40
CA ILE A 147 -26.53 -22.69 -12.84
C ILE A 147 -27.01 -22.94 -11.41
N GLY A 148 -26.32 -22.34 -10.43
CA GLY A 148 -26.71 -22.36 -9.03
C GLY A 148 -27.28 -21.01 -8.60
N VAL A 149 -28.35 -21.03 -7.80
CA VAL A 149 -28.96 -19.82 -7.24
C VAL A 149 -29.23 -20.05 -5.77
N ILE A 150 -28.74 -19.15 -4.91
CA ILE A 150 -29.07 -19.10 -3.49
C ILE A 150 -29.71 -17.76 -3.21
N ALA A 151 -30.94 -17.73 -2.73
CA ALA A 151 -31.69 -16.50 -2.50
C ALA A 151 -32.29 -16.44 -1.10
N SER A 152 -32.27 -15.25 -0.50
CA SER A 152 -32.94 -14.94 0.76
C SER A 152 -33.93 -13.79 0.52
N ALA A 153 -35.19 -14.02 0.86
CA ALA A 153 -36.24 -13.02 0.71
C ALA A 153 -36.13 -11.92 1.76
N SER A 154 -35.78 -12.30 2.99
CA SER A 154 -35.56 -11.39 4.12
C SER A 154 -34.43 -10.40 3.84
N ASN A 155 -33.32 -10.88 3.27
CA ASN A 155 -32.20 -10.05 2.85
C ASN A 155 -32.38 -9.40 1.47
N ARG A 156 -33.48 -9.71 0.76
CA ARG A 156 -33.75 -9.27 -0.63
C ARG A 156 -32.55 -9.44 -1.56
N SER A 157 -31.79 -10.52 -1.37
CA SER A 157 -30.49 -10.71 -1.99
C SER A 157 -30.36 -12.14 -2.52
N ALA A 158 -29.59 -12.31 -3.58
CA ALA A 158 -29.31 -13.61 -4.18
C ALA A 158 -27.85 -13.70 -4.65
N VAL A 159 -27.31 -14.90 -4.57
CA VAL A 159 -26.00 -15.28 -5.10
C VAL A 159 -26.22 -16.26 -6.24
N VAL A 160 -25.62 -15.97 -7.40
CA VAL A 160 -25.70 -16.84 -8.58
C VAL A 160 -24.31 -17.33 -8.94
N THR A 161 -24.21 -18.63 -9.25
CA THR A 161 -22.98 -19.28 -9.70
C THR A 161 -23.20 -19.98 -11.04
N LEU A 162 -22.20 -19.92 -11.90
CA LEU A 162 -22.21 -20.57 -13.21
C LEU A 162 -21.03 -21.56 -13.28
N GLY A 163 -21.28 -22.77 -13.74
CA GLY A 163 -20.26 -23.79 -13.96
C GLY A 163 -20.22 -24.24 -15.43
N GLY A 164 -19.03 -24.21 -16.04
CA GLY A 164 -18.84 -24.67 -17.42
C GLY A 164 -19.30 -23.68 -18.48
N TYR A 165 -19.56 -22.43 -18.11
CA TYR A 165 -19.96 -21.39 -19.04
C TYR A 165 -18.76 -20.71 -19.71
N GLY A 166 -17.57 -20.70 -19.10
CA GLY A 166 -16.36 -20.05 -19.63
C GLY A 166 -16.57 -18.57 -19.96
N ASP A 167 -15.60 -17.94 -20.62
CA ASP A 167 -15.74 -16.53 -21.02
C ASP A 167 -16.67 -16.36 -22.22
N PRO A 168 -17.46 -15.27 -22.29
CA PRO A 168 -18.30 -15.01 -23.44
C PRO A 168 -17.43 -14.67 -24.66
N PRO A 169 -17.70 -15.23 -25.84
CA PRO A 169 -16.89 -14.96 -27.03
C PRO A 169 -17.05 -13.52 -27.50
N ASN A 170 -15.97 -12.98 -28.08
CA ASN A 170 -15.89 -11.66 -28.70
C ASN A 170 -16.02 -10.49 -27.70
N GLY A 171 -15.48 -10.63 -26.48
CA GLY A 171 -15.51 -9.57 -25.47
C GLY A 171 -16.93 -9.19 -25.02
N ARG A 172 -17.89 -10.11 -25.17
CA ARG A 172 -19.26 -9.89 -24.69
C ARG A 172 -19.33 -10.11 -23.19
N VAL A 173 -20.36 -9.55 -22.58
CA VAL A 173 -20.70 -9.77 -21.17
C VAL A 173 -22.02 -10.52 -21.07
N ARG A 174 -22.21 -11.28 -19.99
CA ARG A 174 -23.51 -11.91 -19.71
C ARG A 174 -24.32 -10.97 -18.83
N GLN A 175 -25.64 -11.01 -19.01
CA GLN A 175 -26.58 -10.26 -18.19
C GLN A 175 -27.57 -11.23 -17.56
N LEU A 176 -27.76 -11.09 -16.26
CA LEU A 176 -28.73 -11.86 -15.52
C LEU A 176 -30.09 -11.15 -15.54
N TRP A 177 -31.15 -11.92 -15.77
CA TRP A 177 -32.53 -11.44 -15.83
C TRP A 177 -33.40 -12.24 -14.87
N LEU A 178 -34.19 -11.54 -14.06
CA LEU A 178 -35.24 -12.13 -13.26
C LEU A 178 -36.56 -12.07 -14.05
N MET A 179 -37.21 -13.22 -14.21
CA MET A 179 -38.53 -13.30 -14.80
C MET A 179 -39.58 -13.29 -13.68
N GLY A 180 -40.38 -12.23 -13.62
CA GLY A 180 -41.52 -12.16 -12.71
C GLY A 180 -42.68 -13.06 -13.15
N ALA A 181 -43.66 -13.25 -12.27
CA ALA A 181 -44.89 -13.99 -12.59
C ALA A 181 -45.71 -13.33 -13.72
N ASP A 182 -45.51 -12.03 -13.94
CA ASP A 182 -46.06 -11.23 -15.03
C ASP A 182 -45.26 -11.34 -16.34
N ALA A 183 -44.28 -12.25 -16.39
CA ALA A 183 -43.34 -12.46 -17.50
C ALA A 183 -42.52 -11.21 -17.88
N ARG A 184 -42.45 -10.19 -17.03
CA ARG A 184 -41.62 -9.01 -17.29
C ARG A 184 -40.16 -9.28 -16.88
N PRO A 185 -39.20 -9.13 -17.81
CA PRO A 185 -37.79 -9.31 -17.49
C PRO A 185 -37.28 -8.11 -16.69
N ARG A 186 -36.65 -8.38 -15.54
CA ARG A 186 -35.94 -7.38 -14.74
C ARG A 186 -34.45 -7.69 -14.76
N SER A 187 -33.65 -6.75 -15.27
CA SER A 187 -32.19 -6.88 -15.23
C SER A 187 -31.71 -6.92 -13.79
N LEU A 188 -30.88 -7.91 -13.49
CA LEU A 188 -30.22 -8.07 -12.20
C LEU A 188 -28.80 -7.53 -12.23
N GLY A 189 -28.11 -7.57 -13.37
CA GLY A 189 -26.76 -7.02 -13.50
C GLY A 189 -25.93 -7.80 -14.52
N LEU A 190 -24.69 -7.35 -14.71
CA LEU A 190 -23.73 -8.03 -15.57
C LEU A 190 -22.97 -9.08 -14.75
N PHE A 191 -22.67 -10.21 -15.40
CA PHE A 191 -21.94 -11.33 -14.84
C PHE A 191 -20.68 -11.55 -15.68
N GLU A 192 -19.51 -11.43 -15.05
CA GLU A 192 -18.21 -11.67 -15.69
C GLU A 192 -17.62 -13.00 -15.17
N GLY A 193 -17.26 -13.88 -16.09
CA GLY A 193 -16.58 -15.15 -15.78
C GLY A 193 -17.43 -16.15 -15.00
N GLU A 194 -16.81 -16.84 -14.04
CA GLU A 194 -17.41 -17.83 -13.12
C GLU A 194 -17.50 -17.31 -11.67
N ALA A 195 -17.14 -16.04 -11.44
CA ALA A 195 -17.13 -15.45 -10.11
C ALA A 195 -18.56 -15.34 -9.56
N PRO A 196 -18.80 -15.69 -8.27
CA PRO A 196 -20.11 -15.52 -7.66
C PRO A 196 -20.56 -14.06 -7.72
N TRP A 197 -21.78 -13.85 -8.22
CA TRP A 197 -22.36 -12.52 -8.32
C TRP A 197 -23.39 -12.29 -7.22
N SER A 198 -23.31 -11.13 -6.56
CA SER A 198 -24.30 -10.63 -5.60
C SER A 198 -24.87 -9.30 -6.08
N SER A 199 -26.17 -9.06 -5.85
CA SER A 199 -26.76 -7.73 -5.93
C SER A 199 -27.35 -7.29 -4.59
N PRO A 200 -27.07 -6.05 -4.15
CA PRO A 200 -28.00 -5.36 -3.26
C PRO A 200 -29.25 -5.01 -4.06
N ALA A 201 -30.43 -5.20 -3.45
CA ALA A 201 -31.70 -4.87 -4.09
C ALA A 201 -31.72 -3.41 -4.57
N SER A 202 -31.74 -3.21 -5.89
CA SER A 202 -32.04 -1.92 -6.51
C SER A 202 -33.42 -1.45 -6.06
N THR A 203 -33.49 -0.36 -5.29
CA THR A 203 -34.75 0.33 -4.96
C THR A 203 -35.51 0.64 -6.27
N PRO A 204 -36.80 0.30 -6.38
CA PRO A 204 -37.58 0.69 -7.54
C PRO A 204 -37.66 2.22 -7.58
N ARG A 205 -37.04 2.82 -8.58
CA ARG A 205 -37.13 4.26 -8.85
C ARG A 205 -38.56 4.51 -9.35
N PRO A 206 -39.41 5.30 -8.66
CA PRO A 206 -40.75 5.59 -9.15
C PRO A 206 -40.63 6.36 -10.48
N ARG A 207 -41.29 5.84 -11.53
CA ARG A 207 -41.46 6.56 -12.79
C ARG A 207 -42.23 7.85 -12.50
N ARG A 208 -41.62 9.01 -12.79
CA ARG A 208 -42.40 10.21 -13.08
C ARG A 208 -43.06 9.98 -14.44
N SER A 209 -44.38 9.91 -14.46
CA SER A 209 -45.18 9.97 -15.68
C SER A 209 -45.11 11.38 -16.29
N PRO A 210 -45.21 11.51 -17.62
CA PRO A 210 -45.26 12.80 -18.30
C PRO A 210 -46.53 13.60 -17.98
#